data_AF-A0A2K1FUJ1-F1
#
_entry.id   AF-A0A2K1FUJ1-F1
#
_cell.length_a   1.000
_cell.length_b   1.000
_cell.length_c   1.000
_cell.angle_alpha   90.00
_cell.angle_beta   90.00
_cell.angle_gamma   90.00
#
_symmetry.space_group_name_H-M   'P 1'
#
loop_
_entity.id
_entity.type
_entity.pdbx_description
1 polymer ?
#
loop_
_entity_poly.entity_id
_entity_poly.type
_entity_poly.pdbx_seq_one_letter_code
_entity_poly.pdbx_strand_id
1 'polypeptide(L)'
;MDTPTWDTELPPEAVKRLRPEDKGRRAVTSLTRKVETLERWGRNGIPAGMAEAVPWDRAKLRRWADVRFGLWPWADPQVDAKDGRNAALMERFRRALEVLEVRAKDRGANLKRELEAKDRIIANLERQNADLLDQVRQLQKMVGVEPVVRR
;
A
#
# COMPACT_ATOMS: atom_id res chain seq x y z
N MET A 1 3.30 -22.28 -23.91
CA MET A 1 2.01 -21.82 -24.45
C MET A 1 2.14 -20.34 -24.69
N ASP A 2 1.91 -19.89 -25.92
CA ASP A 2 2.00 -18.46 -26.24
C ASP A 2 0.85 -17.71 -25.59
N THR A 3 1.15 -16.57 -24.96
CA THR A 3 0.15 -15.69 -24.39
C THR A 3 -0.72 -15.14 -25.52
N PRO A 4 -2.06 -15.26 -25.45
CA PRO A 4 -2.92 -14.76 -26.51
C PRO A 4 -2.81 -13.23 -26.60
N THR A 5 -2.90 -12.67 -27.82
CA THR A 5 -2.72 -11.23 -28.07
C THR A 5 -3.61 -10.34 -27.22
N TRP A 6 -4.81 -10.80 -26.84
CA TRP A 6 -5.73 -10.03 -26.00
C TRP A 6 -5.28 -9.93 -24.54
N ASP A 7 -4.29 -10.73 -24.11
CA ASP A 7 -3.77 -10.79 -22.74
C ASP A 7 -2.29 -10.35 -22.64
N THR A 8 -1.84 -9.51 -23.57
CA THR A 8 -0.51 -8.87 -23.53
C THR A 8 -0.62 -7.38 -23.19
N GLU A 9 0.48 -6.71 -22.94
CA GLU A 9 0.48 -5.24 -22.90
C GLU A 9 0.07 -4.70 -24.27
N LEU A 10 -0.92 -3.80 -24.28
CA LEU A 10 -1.45 -3.19 -25.50
C LEU A 10 -1.70 -1.70 -25.26
N PRO A 11 -1.36 -0.82 -26.22
CA PRO A 11 -1.76 0.58 -26.16
C PRO A 11 -3.29 0.72 -26.29
N PRO A 12 -3.90 1.82 -25.79
CA PRO A 12 -5.35 2.01 -25.81
C PRO A 12 -6.00 1.83 -27.20
N GLU A 13 -5.33 2.31 -28.24
CA GLU A 13 -5.81 2.18 -29.63
C GLU A 13 -5.82 0.72 -30.12
N ALA A 14 -4.86 -0.09 -29.70
CA ALA A 14 -4.86 -1.52 -30.01
C ALA A 14 -5.98 -2.26 -29.25
N VAL A 15 -6.22 -1.89 -27.98
CA VAL A 15 -7.35 -2.43 -27.21
C VAL A 15 -8.69 -2.11 -27.88
N LYS A 16 -8.87 -0.90 -28.43
CA LYS A 16 -10.07 -0.51 -29.19
C LYS A 16 -10.28 -1.35 -30.45
N ARG A 17 -9.21 -1.84 -31.07
CA ARG A 17 -9.27 -2.69 -32.27
C ARG A 17 -9.49 -4.17 -31.97
N LEU A 18 -9.37 -4.60 -30.71
CA LEU A 18 -9.70 -5.97 -30.32
C LEU A 18 -11.16 -6.29 -30.64
N ARG A 19 -11.41 -7.56 -30.97
CA ARG A 19 -12.77 -8.09 -31.11
C ARG A 19 -13.54 -7.89 -29.80
N PRO A 20 -14.86 -7.65 -29.85
CA PRO A 20 -15.67 -7.45 -28.64
C PRO A 20 -15.50 -8.56 -27.60
N GLU A 21 -15.45 -9.82 -28.04
CA GLU A 21 -15.21 -10.97 -27.14
C GLU A 21 -13.84 -10.93 -26.46
N ASP A 22 -12.80 -10.53 -27.19
CA ASP A 22 -11.43 -10.42 -26.66
C ASP A 22 -11.31 -9.28 -25.64
N LYS A 23 -12.02 -8.17 -25.86
CA LYS A 23 -12.15 -7.09 -24.86
C LYS A 23 -12.82 -7.59 -23.59
N GLY A 24 -13.92 -8.35 -23.75
CA GLY A 24 -14.64 -8.96 -22.64
C GLY A 24 -13.75 -9.93 -21.85
N ARG A 25 -13.08 -10.86 -22.54
CA ARG A 25 -12.11 -11.79 -21.94
C ARG A 25 -11.02 -11.04 -21.19
N ARG A 26 -10.37 -10.05 -21.83
CA ARG A 26 -9.31 -9.22 -21.22
C ARG A 26 -9.77 -8.57 -19.92
N ALA A 27 -10.95 -7.97 -19.92
CA ALA A 27 -11.49 -7.27 -18.76
C ALA A 27 -11.83 -8.23 -17.61
N VAL A 28 -12.50 -9.35 -17.90
CA VAL A 28 -12.86 -10.36 -16.88
C VAL A 28 -11.63 -11.04 -16.32
N THR A 29 -10.68 -11.45 -17.17
CA THR A 29 -9.41 -12.03 -16.72
C THR A 29 -8.64 -11.04 -15.84
N SER A 30 -8.59 -9.76 -16.22
CA SER A 30 -7.96 -8.76 -15.36
C SER A 30 -8.72 -8.56 -14.05
N LEU A 31 -10.05 -8.57 -14.04
CA LEU A 31 -10.84 -8.47 -12.81
C LEU A 31 -10.48 -9.63 -11.86
N THR A 32 -10.48 -10.86 -12.37
CA THR A 32 -10.10 -12.05 -11.59
C THR A 32 -8.71 -11.89 -10.96
N ARG A 33 -7.70 -11.51 -11.76
CA ARG A 33 -6.32 -11.33 -11.25
C ARG A 33 -6.21 -10.21 -10.21
N LYS A 34 -6.95 -9.12 -10.38
CA LYS A 34 -7.00 -8.02 -9.39
C LYS A 34 -7.59 -8.51 -8.08
N VAL A 35 -8.70 -9.24 -8.11
CA VAL A 35 -9.33 -9.80 -6.90
C VAL A 35 -8.39 -10.79 -6.21
N GLU A 36 -7.77 -11.71 -6.95
CA GLU A 36 -6.81 -12.67 -6.40
C GLU A 36 -5.58 -11.99 -5.79
N THR A 37 -5.12 -10.89 -6.39
CA THR A 37 -4.03 -10.07 -5.84
C THR A 37 -4.43 -9.47 -4.49
N LEU A 38 -5.64 -8.91 -4.39
CA LEU A 38 -6.14 -8.33 -3.14
C LEU A 38 -6.37 -9.38 -2.07
N GLU A 39 -6.91 -10.55 -2.41
CA GLU A 39 -7.05 -11.68 -1.49
C GLU A 39 -5.68 -12.19 -1.01
N ARG A 40 -4.66 -12.19 -1.88
CA ARG A 40 -3.29 -12.53 -1.51
C ARG A 40 -2.72 -11.49 -0.54
N TRP A 41 -2.93 -10.20 -0.79
CA TRP A 41 -2.52 -9.14 0.12
C TRP A 41 -3.28 -9.21 1.46
N GLY A 42 -4.56 -9.59 1.44
CA GLY A 42 -5.36 -9.81 2.64
C GLY A 42 -4.85 -10.97 3.50
N ARG A 43 -4.21 -11.99 2.89
CA ARG A 43 -3.60 -13.13 3.61
C ARG A 43 -2.19 -12.82 4.08
N ASN A 44 -1.35 -12.29 3.19
CA ASN A 44 0.10 -12.20 3.38
C ASN A 44 0.56 -10.79 3.81
N GLY A 45 -0.36 -9.82 3.84
CA GLY A 45 -0.04 -8.41 3.98
C GLY A 45 0.17 -7.72 2.63
N ILE A 46 -0.06 -6.41 2.61
CA ILE A 46 0.23 -5.56 1.45
C ILE A 46 1.75 -5.38 1.34
N PRO A 47 2.37 -5.61 0.16
CA PRO A 47 3.79 -5.36 -0.05
C PRO A 47 4.19 -3.93 0.31
N ALA A 48 5.44 -3.75 0.75
CA ALA A 48 5.97 -2.42 1.07
C ALA A 48 5.84 -1.47 -0.13
N GLY A 49 5.40 -0.23 0.12
CA GLY A 49 5.17 0.77 -0.92
C GLY A 49 3.90 0.57 -1.77
N MET A 50 3.16 -0.52 -1.61
CA MET A 50 1.96 -0.81 -2.42
C MET A 50 0.63 -0.47 -1.73
N ALA A 51 0.65 0.17 -0.56
CA ALA A 51 -0.56 0.53 0.19
C ALA A 51 -1.45 1.52 -0.59
N GLU A 52 -0.85 2.47 -1.30
CA GLU A 52 -1.57 3.45 -2.13
C GLU A 52 -2.17 2.83 -3.40
N ALA A 53 -1.63 1.69 -3.83
CA ALA A 53 -2.10 0.97 -5.01
C ALA A 53 -3.37 0.16 -4.76
N VAL A 54 -3.86 0.08 -3.51
CA VAL A 54 -5.11 -0.63 -3.18
C VAL A 54 -6.30 0.10 -3.80
N PRO A 55 -7.07 -0.53 -4.70
CA PRO A 55 -8.24 0.08 -5.31
C PRO A 55 -9.44 -0.03 -4.37
N TRP A 56 -9.56 0.92 -3.44
CA TRP A 56 -10.65 0.95 -2.45
C TRP A 56 -12.06 1.10 -3.02
N ASP A 57 -12.19 1.42 -4.30
CA ASP A 57 -13.46 1.58 -4.98
C ASP A 57 -13.43 1.00 -6.40
N ARG A 58 -14.61 0.83 -6.99
CA ARG A 58 -14.78 0.28 -8.35
C ARG A 58 -14.10 1.13 -9.43
N ALA A 59 -14.08 2.45 -9.29
CA ALA A 59 -13.44 3.32 -10.29
C ALA A 59 -11.91 3.13 -10.29
N LYS A 60 -11.30 3.04 -9.11
CA LYS A 60 -9.89 2.68 -8.95
C LYS A 60 -9.61 1.27 -9.42
N LEU A 61 -10.50 0.31 -9.14
CA LEU A 61 -10.38 -1.06 -9.61
C LEU A 61 -10.31 -1.14 -11.15
N ARG A 62 -11.18 -0.38 -11.83
CA ARG A 62 -11.19 -0.28 -13.30
C ARG A 62 -9.91 0.32 -13.86
N ARG A 63 -9.36 1.35 -13.21
CA ARG A 63 -8.15 2.06 -13.67
C ARG A 63 -6.85 1.36 -13.30
N TRP A 64 -6.87 0.51 -12.27
CA TRP A 64 -5.67 -0.17 -11.79
C TRP A 64 -5.03 -0.97 -12.91
N ALA A 65 -3.75 -0.74 -13.18
CA ALA A 65 -2.98 -1.43 -14.18
C ALA A 65 -1.60 -1.78 -13.61
N ASP A 66 -1.13 -2.98 -13.90
CA ASP A 66 0.23 -3.42 -13.62
C ASP A 66 0.59 -4.54 -14.60
N VAL A 67 1.49 -4.22 -15.53
CA VAL A 67 1.92 -5.13 -16.61
C VAL A 67 2.53 -6.40 -16.03
N ARG A 68 3.27 -6.30 -14.92
CA ARG A 68 3.96 -7.43 -14.28
C ARG A 68 2.99 -8.49 -13.77
N PHE A 69 1.79 -8.06 -13.40
CA PHE A 69 0.72 -8.93 -12.91
C PHE A 69 -0.37 -9.17 -13.96
N GLY A 70 -0.19 -8.69 -15.20
CA GLY A 70 -1.19 -8.79 -16.26
C GLY A 70 -2.53 -8.16 -15.87
N LEU A 71 -2.49 -7.02 -15.15
CA LEU A 71 -3.66 -6.26 -14.74
C LEU A 71 -3.90 -5.16 -15.76
N TRP A 72 -5.04 -5.23 -16.41
CA TRP A 72 -5.43 -4.34 -17.49
C TRP A 72 -6.58 -3.43 -17.05
N PRO A 73 -6.56 -2.15 -17.45
CA PRO A 73 -7.70 -1.29 -17.22
C PRO A 73 -8.86 -1.66 -18.15
N TRP A 74 -10.09 -1.38 -17.73
CA TRP A 74 -11.29 -1.52 -18.57
C TRP A 74 -12.25 -0.35 -18.40
N ALA A 75 -13.01 -0.07 -19.46
CA ALA A 75 -13.99 1.02 -19.49
C ALA A 75 -15.42 0.56 -19.21
N ASP A 76 -15.76 -0.68 -19.57
CA ASP A 76 -17.13 -1.19 -19.48
C ASP A 76 -17.56 -1.43 -18.02
N PRO A 77 -18.54 -0.68 -17.49
CA PRO A 77 -19.00 -0.84 -16.10
C PRO A 77 -19.80 -2.13 -15.87
N GLN A 78 -20.21 -2.85 -16.92
CA GLN A 78 -20.91 -4.13 -16.78
C GLN A 78 -19.98 -5.24 -16.28
N VAL A 79 -18.66 -5.07 -16.46
CA VAL A 79 -17.65 -6.03 -15.98
C VAL A 79 -17.66 -6.12 -14.45
N ASP A 80 -17.91 -5.02 -13.76
CA ASP A 80 -17.92 -4.92 -12.29
C ASP A 80 -19.30 -4.49 -11.73
N ALA A 81 -20.36 -4.82 -12.47
CA ALA A 81 -21.73 -4.64 -12.02
C ALA A 81 -22.03 -5.55 -10.81
N LYS A 82 -22.68 -4.98 -9.78
CA LYS A 82 -22.98 -5.66 -8.51
C LYS A 82 -23.82 -6.92 -8.72
N ASP A 83 -24.83 -6.83 -9.59
CA ASP A 83 -25.78 -7.91 -9.88
C ASP A 83 -25.56 -8.49 -11.30
N GLY A 84 -24.35 -8.29 -11.84
CA GLY A 84 -23.97 -8.75 -13.18
C GLY A 84 -23.38 -10.16 -13.21
N ARG A 85 -22.89 -10.57 -14.38
CA ARG A 85 -22.29 -11.90 -14.59
C ARG A 85 -21.07 -12.19 -13.68
N ASN A 86 -20.41 -11.14 -13.19
CA ASN A 86 -19.24 -11.23 -12.32
C ASN A 86 -19.56 -10.90 -10.85
N ALA A 87 -20.83 -10.93 -10.44
CA ALA A 87 -21.26 -10.59 -9.07
C ALA A 87 -20.47 -11.35 -7.99
N ALA A 88 -20.19 -12.64 -8.20
CA ALA A 88 -19.40 -13.45 -7.28
C ALA A 88 -17.94 -12.95 -7.12
N LEU A 89 -17.31 -12.48 -8.21
CA LEU A 89 -15.99 -11.86 -8.14
C LEU A 89 -16.05 -10.51 -7.41
N MET A 90 -17.11 -9.74 -7.61
CA MET A 90 -17.30 -8.46 -6.93
C MET A 90 -17.58 -8.62 -5.43
N GLU A 91 -18.24 -9.69 -5.01
CA GLU A 91 -18.40 -10.02 -3.60
C GLU A 91 -17.05 -10.42 -2.97
N ARG A 92 -16.23 -11.21 -3.68
CA ARG A 92 -14.85 -11.51 -3.26
C ARG A 92 -14.00 -10.26 -3.14
N PHE A 93 -14.10 -9.35 -4.12
CA PHE A 93 -13.44 -8.04 -4.08
C PHE A 93 -13.82 -7.26 -2.81
N ARG A 94 -15.12 -7.15 -2.52
CA ARG A 94 -15.63 -6.47 -1.33
C ARG A 94 -15.05 -7.04 -0.04
N ARG A 95 -15.10 -8.38 0.10
CA ARG A 95 -14.52 -9.07 1.27
C ARG A 95 -13.01 -8.87 1.39
N ALA A 96 -12.28 -8.89 0.27
CA ALA A 96 -10.86 -8.64 0.27
C ALA A 96 -10.55 -7.21 0.77
N LEU A 97 -11.34 -6.21 0.38
CA LEU A 97 -11.20 -4.85 0.88
C LEU A 97 -11.48 -4.75 2.38
N GLU A 98 -12.51 -5.42 2.89
CA GLU A 98 -12.80 -5.45 4.34
C GLU A 98 -11.62 -6.00 5.14
N VAL A 99 -11.03 -7.12 4.70
CA VAL A 99 -9.85 -7.71 5.34
C VAL A 99 -8.66 -6.74 5.31
N LEU A 100 -8.45 -6.06 4.18
CA LEU A 100 -7.36 -5.09 4.04
C LEU A 100 -7.59 -3.86 4.92
N GLU A 101 -8.83 -3.41 5.07
CA GLU A 101 -9.18 -2.27 5.92
C GLU A 101 -8.92 -2.56 7.40
N VAL A 102 -9.34 -3.73 7.89
CA VAL A 102 -9.06 -4.18 9.26
C VAL A 102 -7.55 -4.19 9.52
N ARG A 103 -6.77 -4.78 8.61
CA ARG A 103 -5.30 -4.80 8.71
C ARG A 103 -4.66 -3.41 8.66
N ALA A 104 -5.20 -2.49 7.86
CA ALA A 104 -4.70 -1.13 7.79
C ALA A 104 -4.92 -0.39 9.11
N LYS A 105 -6.08 -0.59 9.76
CA LYS A 105 -6.36 -0.05 11.10
C LYS A 105 -5.44 -0.62 12.16
N ASP A 106 -5.23 -1.94 12.17
CA ASP A 106 -4.32 -2.61 13.11
C ASP A 106 -2.88 -2.10 12.97
N ARG A 107 -2.41 -1.94 11.72
CA ARG A 107 -1.09 -1.37 11.43
C ARG A 107 -0.97 0.07 11.94
N GLY A 108 -1.98 0.91 11.70
CA GLY A 108 -2.00 2.29 12.18
C GLY A 108 -1.96 2.37 13.71
N ALA A 109 -2.72 1.51 14.40
CA ALA A 109 -2.71 1.43 15.85
C ALA A 109 -1.34 1.00 16.40
N ASN A 110 -0.67 0.03 15.76
CA ASN A 110 0.66 -0.41 16.15
C ASN A 110 1.73 0.67 15.92
N LEU A 111 1.70 1.34 14.76
CA LEU A 111 2.61 2.46 14.47
C LEU A 111 2.45 3.61 15.46
N LYS A 112 1.22 3.93 15.85
CA LYS A 112 0.95 4.95 16.87
C LYS A 112 1.57 4.57 18.22
N ARG A 113 1.41 3.32 18.67
CA ARG A 113 2.04 2.84 19.92
C ARG A 113 3.56 2.89 19.85
N GLU A 114 4.14 2.54 18.70
CA GLU A 114 5.59 2.59 18.52
C GLU A 114 6.11 4.04 18.55
N LEU A 115 5.41 4.97 17.91
CA LEU A 115 5.74 6.40 17.99
C LEU A 115 5.67 6.92 19.43
N GLU A 116 4.59 6.63 20.15
CA GLU A 116 4.44 7.01 21.56
C GLU A 116 5.56 6.41 22.44
N ALA A 117 5.99 5.18 22.15
CA ALA A 117 7.12 4.57 22.85
C ALA A 117 8.45 5.28 22.54
N LYS A 118 8.70 5.62 21.27
CA LYS A 118 9.90 6.37 20.86
C LYS A 118 9.91 7.77 21.46
N ASP A 119 8.78 8.48 21.51
CA ASP A 119 8.68 9.81 22.11
C ASP A 119 9.03 9.78 23.61
N ARG A 120 8.60 8.74 24.34
CA ARG A 120 8.98 8.54 25.75
C ARG A 120 10.49 8.30 25.90
N ILE A 121 11.09 7.54 25.00
CA ILE A 121 12.53 7.28 25.02
C ILE A 121 13.29 8.58 24.74
N ILE A 122 12.87 9.36 23.75
CA ILE A 122 13.47 10.67 23.42
C ILE A 122 13.41 11.59 24.64
N ALA A 123 12.24 11.75 25.26
CA ALA A 123 12.08 12.62 26.43
C ALA A 123 12.97 12.19 27.61
N ASN A 124 13.18 10.88 27.80
CA ASN A 124 14.08 10.37 28.83
C ASN A 124 15.55 10.65 28.50
N LEU A 125 15.96 10.43 27.25
CA LEU A 125 17.32 10.73 26.80
C LEU A 125 17.63 12.22 26.86
N GLU A 126 16.68 13.08 26.50
CA GLU A 126 16.81 14.54 26.63
C GLU A 126 17.03 14.96 28.08
N ARG A 127 16.30 14.36 29.03
CA ARG A 127 16.50 14.61 30.46
C ARG A 127 17.87 14.16 30.94
N GLN A 128 18.28 12.94 30.59
CA GLN A 128 19.61 12.42 30.96
C GLN A 128 20.74 13.28 30.39
N ASN A 129 20.60 13.75 29.14
CA ASN A 129 21.57 14.65 28.53
C ASN A 129 21.63 15.99 29.28
N ALA A 130 20.50 16.55 29.71
CA ALA A 130 20.47 17.76 30.51
C ALA A 130 21.20 17.56 31.86
N ASP A 131 20.89 16.49 32.57
CA ASP A 131 21.50 16.16 33.86
C ASP A 131 23.02 15.97 33.73
N LEU A 132 23.47 15.25 32.69
CA LEU A 132 24.90 15.04 32.40
C LEU A 132 25.60 16.35 32.03
N LEU A 133 24.97 17.21 31.22
CA LEU A 133 25.52 18.52 30.88
C LEU A 133 25.69 19.40 32.13
N ASP A 134 24.74 19.36 33.05
CA ASP A 134 24.84 20.08 34.32
C ASP A 134 25.94 19.51 35.22
N GLN A 135 26.07 18.19 35.31
CA GLN A 135 27.19 17.55 36.03
C GLN A 135 28.54 17.95 35.45
N VAL A 136 28.69 17.93 34.12
CA VAL A 136 29.93 18.37 33.44
C VAL A 136 30.23 19.83 33.74
N ARG A 137 29.22 20.72 33.70
CA ARG A 137 29.40 22.14 34.05
C ARG A 137 29.83 22.33 35.51
N GLN A 138 29.29 21.56 36.44
CA GLN A 138 29.68 21.59 37.84
C GLN A 138 31.14 21.14 38.02
N LEU A 139 31.52 20.02 37.39
CA LEU A 139 32.89 19.52 37.42
C LEU A 139 33.89 20.51 36.80
N GLN A 140 33.56 21.12 35.66
CA GLN A 140 34.40 22.14 35.03
C GLN A 140 34.66 23.34 35.95
N LYS A 141 33.64 23.79 36.70
CA LYS A 141 33.79 24.84 37.71
C LYS A 141 34.70 24.42 38.87
N MET A 142 34.60 23.16 39.31
CA MET A 142 35.44 22.64 40.41
C MET A 142 36.91 22.46 40.02
N VAL A 143 37.18 22.10 38.75
CA VAL A 143 38.55 21.84 38.25
C VAL A 143 39.19 23.10 37.65
N GLY A 144 38.45 24.22 37.53
CA GLY A 144 38.98 25.48 36.99
C GLY A 144 39.32 25.43 35.50
N VAL A 145 38.73 24.50 34.75
CA VAL A 145 39.00 24.32 33.31
C VAL A 145 38.05 25.18 32.51
N GLU A 146 38.57 26.23 31.86
CA GLU A 146 37.79 27.01 30.89
C GLU A 146 37.41 26.15 29.67
N PRO A 147 36.20 26.34 29.10
CA PRO A 147 35.74 25.55 27.97
C PRO A 147 36.60 25.82 26.73
N VAL A 148 37.24 24.77 26.21
CA VAL A 148 37.94 24.83 24.91
C VAL A 148 36.90 24.86 23.80
N VAL A 149 36.49 26.08 23.41
CA VAL A 149 35.70 26.30 22.20
C VAL A 149 36.63 26.15 21.00
N ARG A 150 36.64 24.97 20.35
CA ARG A 150 37.27 24.85 19.02
C ARG A 150 36.29 25.40 17.98
N ARG A 151 36.70 26.54 17.38
CA ARG A 151 36.08 27.11 16.18
C ARG A 151 36.30 26.23 14.96
#